data_AF-A0A7V3D312-F1
#
_entry.id   AF-A0A7V3D312-F1
#
_cell.length_a   1.000
_cell.length_b   1.000
_cell.length_c   1.000
_cell.angle_alpha   90.00
_cell.angle_beta   90.00
_cell.angle_gamma   90.00
#
_symmetry.space_group_name_H-M   'P 1'
#
loop_
_entity.id
_entity.type
_entity.pdbx_description
1 polymer ?
#
loop_
_entity_poly.entity_id
_entity_poly.type
_entity_poly.pdbx_seq_one_letter_code
_entity_poly.pdbx_strand_id
1 'polypeptide(L)'
;EVPVIEKYNEGRDETFKIRLVKDGNRLKLCYKLKPGHNVYELETILSDQYPASPPETRVLTRLKPCPHLLERQTLCLWKQSSNRESNRWDAAKFTCVFAVQAAWRWLACYEVWMVTGEWPLPEAR
;
A
#
# COMPACT_ATOMS: atom_id res chain seq x y z
N GLU A 1 13.72 3.11 8.28
CA GLU A 1 13.12 2.44 7.09
C GLU A 1 14.06 1.46 6.37
N VAL A 2 15.26 1.87 5.92
CA VAL A 2 16.14 0.99 5.10
C VAL A 2 16.38 -0.40 5.71
N PRO A 3 16.77 -0.56 6.99
CA PRO A 3 16.99 -1.90 7.57
C PRO A 3 15.72 -2.77 7.61
N VAL A 4 14.55 -2.14 7.76
CA VAL A 4 13.26 -2.84 7.78
C VAL A 4 12.92 -3.36 6.39
N ILE A 5 13.21 -2.57 5.35
CA ILE A 5 13.03 -2.96 3.95
C ILE A 5 13.98 -4.08 3.56
N GLU A 6 15.25 -4.00 3.95
CA GLU A 6 16.25 -5.05 3.69
C GLU A 6 15.82 -6.37 4.33
N LYS A 7 15.42 -6.34 5.60
CA LYS A 7 14.86 -7.51 6.28
C LYS A 7 13.59 -8.04 5.62
N TYR A 8 12.70 -7.15 5.17
CA TYR A 8 11.49 -7.57 4.44
C TYR A 8 11.83 -8.22 3.10
N ASN A 9 12.88 -7.78 2.42
CA ASN A 9 13.35 -8.32 1.14
C ASN A 9 14.11 -9.64 1.25
N GLU A 10 14.56 -10.02 2.44
CA GLU A 10 15.28 -11.26 2.69
C GLU A 10 14.43 -12.48 2.28
N GLY A 11 14.99 -13.35 1.44
CA GLY A 11 14.31 -14.56 0.94
C GLY A 11 13.17 -14.31 -0.07
N ARG A 12 12.86 -13.06 -0.43
CA ARG A 12 11.86 -12.77 -1.47
C ARG A 12 12.44 -12.95 -2.87
N ASP A 13 11.61 -13.40 -3.80
CA ASP A 13 11.91 -13.38 -5.23
C ASP A 13 12.27 -11.97 -5.70
N GLU A 14 13.33 -11.86 -6.52
CA GLU A 14 13.86 -10.57 -7.02
C GLU A 14 12.77 -9.67 -7.63
N THR A 15 11.79 -10.25 -8.33
CA THR A 15 10.70 -9.51 -8.98
C THR A 15 9.76 -8.85 -7.97
N PHE A 16 9.71 -9.37 -6.74
CA PHE A 16 8.82 -8.95 -5.66
C PHE A 16 9.55 -8.27 -4.50
N LYS A 17 10.85 -7.99 -4.65
CA LYS A 17 11.59 -7.15 -3.72
C LYS A 17 11.18 -5.69 -3.85
N ILE A 18 11.19 -4.99 -2.73
CA ILE A 18 11.02 -3.54 -2.67
C ILE A 18 12.31 -2.87 -3.12
N ARG A 19 12.22 -2.02 -4.15
CA ARG A 19 13.32 -1.17 -4.59
C ARG A 19 13.15 0.24 -4.07
N LEU A 20 14.18 0.78 -3.43
CA LEU A 20 14.22 2.17 -2.99
C LEU A 20 14.72 3.06 -4.13
N VAL A 21 13.96 4.12 -4.43
CA VAL A 21 14.30 5.15 -5.41
C VAL A 21 14.27 6.50 -4.71
N LYS A 22 15.35 7.27 -4.82
CA LYS A 22 15.36 8.68 -4.39
C LYS A 22 14.79 9.54 -5.51
N ASP A 23 13.79 10.35 -5.19
CA ASP A 23 13.15 11.28 -6.11
C ASP A 23 13.19 12.68 -5.48
N GLY A 24 14.25 13.43 -5.80
CA GLY A 24 14.59 14.68 -5.10
C GLY A 24 14.77 14.44 -3.59
N ASN A 25 13.98 15.15 -2.78
CA ASN A 25 13.97 15.01 -1.31
C ASN A 25 13.03 13.91 -0.80
N ARG A 26 12.36 13.16 -1.68
CA ARG A 26 11.42 12.11 -1.30
C ARG A 26 12.03 10.74 -1.49
N LEU A 27 11.65 9.81 -0.62
CA LEU A 27 11.97 8.40 -0.77
C LEU A 27 10.75 7.67 -1.32
N LYS A 28 10.97 6.91 -2.39
CA LYS A 28 9.94 6.12 -3.04
C LYS A 28 10.30 4.65 -3.00
N LEU A 29 9.33 3.83 -2.61
CA LEU A 29 9.40 2.39 -2.67
C LEU A 29 8.69 1.93 -3.94
N CYS A 30 9.38 1.26 -4.84
CA CYS A 30 8.81 0.65 -6.04
C CYS A 30 8.80 -0.87 -5.88
N TYR A 31 7.64 -1.49 -6.03
CA TYR A 31 7.48 -2.93 -5.77
C TYR A 31 6.31 -3.52 -6.55
N LYS A 32 6.25 -4.86 -6.59
CA LYS A 32 5.14 -5.61 -7.16
C LYS A 32 4.45 -6.41 -6.07
N LEU A 33 3.13 -6.54 -6.18
CA LEU A 33 2.31 -7.38 -5.31
C LEU A 33 1.45 -8.32 -6.13
N LYS A 34 1.35 -9.57 -5.67
CA LYS A 34 0.47 -10.59 -6.23
C LYS A 34 -0.45 -11.10 -5.10
N PRO A 35 -1.60 -10.45 -4.85
CA PRO A 35 -2.53 -10.86 -3.81
C PRO A 35 -3.23 -12.19 -4.11
N GLY A 36 -3.50 -12.43 -5.38
CA GLY A 36 -4.07 -13.68 -5.88
C GLY A 36 -3.58 -13.95 -7.28
N HIS A 37 -4.42 -13.64 -8.27
CA HIS A 37 -4.14 -14.02 -9.65
C HIS A 37 -3.30 -12.98 -10.40
N ASN A 38 -3.54 -11.69 -10.14
CA ASN A 38 -2.91 -10.62 -10.88
C ASN A 38 -1.67 -10.10 -10.17
N VAL A 39 -0.73 -9.58 -10.96
CA VAL A 39 0.43 -8.83 -10.45
C VAL A 39 0.18 -7.35 -10.66
N TYR A 40 0.35 -6.58 -9.60
CA TYR A 40 0.20 -5.14 -9.60
C TYR A 40 1.55 -4.48 -9.31
N GLU A 41 1.88 -3.46 -10.09
CA GLU A 41 3.02 -2.59 -9.85
C GLU A 41 2.56 -1.41 -9.01
N LEU A 42 3.31 -1.07 -7.96
CA LEU A 42 2.96 -0.02 -7.02
C LEU A 42 4.17 0.85 -6.71
N GLU A 43 3.86 2.06 -6.26
CA GLU A 43 4.80 2.91 -5.55
C GLU A 43 4.21 3.37 -4.21
N THR A 44 5.06 3.39 -3.18
CA THR A 44 4.75 4.04 -1.89
C THR A 44 5.72 5.19 -1.69
N ILE A 45 5.17 6.39 -1.52
CA ILE A 45 5.92 7.64 -1.39
C ILE A 45 5.99 8.00 0.10
N LEU A 46 7.22 8.14 0.59
CA LEU A 46 7.50 8.68 1.92
C LEU A 46 7.75 10.19 1.75
N SER A 47 6.78 11.01 2.18
CA SER A 47 6.92 12.47 2.15
C SER A 47 7.91 12.95 3.21
N ASP A 48 8.20 14.24 3.20
CA ASP A 48 9.03 14.91 4.20
C ASP A 48 8.39 14.91 5.60
N GLN A 49 7.07 14.71 5.70
CA GLN A 49 6.36 14.55 6.98
C GLN A 49 6.31 13.10 7.46
N TYR A 50 6.81 12.13 6.70
CA TYR A 50 6.89 10.75 7.16
C TYR A 50 7.96 10.63 8.27
N PRO A 51 7.72 9.89 9.38
CA PRO A 51 6.56 9.03 9.64
C PRO A 51 5.41 9.72 10.39
N ALA A 52 5.51 11.01 10.74
CA ALA A 52 4.42 11.71 11.44
C ALA A 52 3.10 11.70 10.66
N SER A 53 3.17 11.74 9.34
CA SER A 53 2.05 11.50 8.42
C SER A 53 2.16 10.13 7.72
N PRO A 54 1.03 9.50 7.37
CA PRO A 54 1.06 8.24 6.62
C PRO A 54 1.75 8.39 5.26
N PRO A 55 2.39 7.33 4.76
CA PRO A 55 2.87 7.31 3.39
C PRO A 55 1.69 7.16 2.41
N GLU A 56 1.86 7.72 1.21
CA GLU A 56 0.88 7.59 0.13
C GLU A 56 1.25 6.40 -0.75
N THR A 57 0.28 5.54 -1.07
CA THR A 57 0.50 4.39 -1.95
C THR A 57 -0.35 4.50 -3.20
N ARG A 58 0.30 4.38 -4.37
CA ARG A 58 -0.33 4.42 -5.69
C ARG A 58 -0.10 3.11 -6.42
N VAL A 59 -1.10 2.69 -7.17
CA VAL A 59 -0.97 1.57 -8.09
C VAL A 59 -0.65 2.09 -9.49
N LEU A 60 0.45 1.62 -10.06
CA LEU A 60 0.90 1.99 -11.40
C LEU A 60 0.18 1.15 -12.46
N THR A 61 -0.15 -0.10 -12.13
CA THR A 61 -1.05 -0.92 -12.94
C THR A 61 -2.45 -0.30 -12.92
N ARG A 62 -2.99 0.05 -14.10
CA ARG A 62 -4.27 0.74 -14.22
C ARG A 62 -5.42 -0.12 -13.67
N LEU A 63 -6.06 0.33 -12.59
CA LEU A 63 -7.27 -0.30 -12.05
C LEU A 63 -8.53 0.35 -12.61
N LYS A 64 -9.62 -0.43 -12.66
CA LYS A 64 -10.97 0.11 -12.84
C LYS A 64 -11.37 0.95 -11.63
N PRO A 65 -12.13 2.05 -11.81
CA PRO A 65 -12.68 2.82 -10.69
C PRO A 65 -13.45 1.91 -9.73
N CYS A 66 -13.17 2.06 -8.43
CA CYS A 66 -13.86 1.34 -7.37
C CYS A 66 -14.01 2.25 -6.13
N PRO A 67 -14.86 1.89 -5.15
CA PRO A 67 -15.16 2.74 -3.99
C PRO A 67 -13.94 3.18 -3.16
N HIS A 68 -12.86 2.39 -3.17
CA HIS A 68 -11.65 2.65 -2.39
C HIS A 68 -10.45 3.12 -3.19
N LEU A 69 -10.63 3.34 -4.50
CA LEU A 69 -9.60 3.90 -5.36
C LEU A 69 -9.82 5.40 -5.45
N LEU A 70 -8.90 6.15 -4.86
CA LEU A 70 -8.91 7.61 -4.89
C LEU A 70 -8.34 8.11 -6.22
N GLU A 71 -8.31 9.43 -6.38
CA GLU A 71 -7.72 10.07 -7.55
C GLU A 71 -6.28 9.62 -7.81
N ARG A 72 -5.87 9.66 -9.08
CA ARG A 72 -4.50 9.32 -9.52
C ARG A 72 -4.05 7.91 -9.09
N GLN A 73 -4.99 6.96 -9.05
CA GLN A 73 -4.73 5.56 -8.67
C GLN A 73 -4.20 5.41 -7.23
N THR A 74 -4.60 6.31 -6.33
CA THR A 74 -4.16 6.27 -4.93
C THR A 74 -5.04 5.33 -4.11
N LEU A 75 -4.44 4.46 -3.31
CA LEU A 75 -5.18 3.51 -2.48
C LEU A 75 -5.70 4.19 -1.21
N CYS A 76 -6.99 4.03 -0.90
CA CYS A 76 -7.56 4.47 0.38
C CYS A 76 -7.17 3.49 1.50
N LEU A 77 -5.94 3.62 2.01
CA LEU A 77 -5.40 2.75 3.07
C LEU A 77 -5.69 3.26 4.49
N TRP A 78 -5.79 4.58 4.65
CA TRP A 78 -5.82 5.24 5.96
C TRP A 78 -7.09 6.05 6.14
N LYS A 79 -7.75 5.90 7.28
CA LYS A 79 -8.88 6.72 7.71
C LYS A 79 -8.58 7.24 9.10
N GLN A 80 -7.96 8.42 9.19
CA GLN A 80 -7.50 8.99 10.48
C GLN A 80 -8.64 9.25 11.47
N SER A 81 -9.85 9.52 10.96
CA SER A 81 -11.08 9.65 11.76
C SER A 81 -11.67 8.30 12.20
N SER A 82 -11.05 7.17 11.87
CA SER A 82 -11.52 5.85 12.30
C SER A 82 -11.21 5.62 13.78
N ASN A 83 -12.18 5.05 14.50
CA ASN A 83 -11.97 4.56 15.87
C ASN A 83 -11.17 3.24 15.91
N ARG A 84 -10.79 2.68 14.76
CA ARG A 84 -10.07 1.40 14.66
C ARG A 84 -8.58 1.63 14.49
N GLU A 85 -7.78 1.02 15.35
CA GLU A 85 -6.33 1.22 15.37
C GLU A 85 -5.64 0.79 14.06
N SER A 86 -6.11 -0.26 13.39
CA SER A 86 -5.47 -0.79 12.17
C SER A 86 -5.76 0.02 10.90
N ASN A 87 -6.76 0.92 10.93
CA ASN A 87 -7.10 1.81 9.81
C ASN A 87 -6.56 3.23 10.01
N ARG A 88 -5.99 3.52 11.19
CA ARG A 88 -5.35 4.79 11.53
C ARG A 88 -3.84 4.61 11.42
N TRP A 89 -3.16 5.58 10.84
CA TRP A 89 -1.70 5.55 10.85
C TRP A 89 -1.18 5.85 12.26
N ASP A 90 -0.21 5.08 12.72
CA ASP A 90 0.46 5.27 13.99
C ASP A 90 1.97 5.17 13.75
N ALA A 91 2.65 6.31 13.79
CA ALA A 91 4.08 6.43 13.53
C ALA A 91 4.95 5.66 14.53
N ALA A 92 4.43 5.36 15.72
CA ALA A 92 5.14 4.60 16.75
C ALA A 92 5.01 3.08 16.54
N LYS A 93 3.98 2.63 15.82
CA LYS A 93 3.68 1.21 15.60
C LYS A 93 4.00 0.73 14.20
N PHE A 94 3.81 1.58 13.18
CA PHE A 94 3.82 1.17 11.78
C PHE A 94 5.03 1.72 11.02
N THR A 95 5.51 0.91 10.07
CA THR A 95 6.63 1.23 9.18
C THR A 95 6.16 1.30 7.74
N CYS A 96 7.03 1.72 6.81
CA CYS A 96 6.67 1.71 5.39
C CYS A 96 6.33 0.30 4.86
N VAL A 97 6.90 -0.75 5.46
CA VAL A 97 6.58 -2.14 5.13
C VAL A 97 5.16 -2.51 5.55
N PHE A 98 4.65 -1.94 6.65
CA PHE A 98 3.25 -2.12 7.02
C PHE A 98 2.32 -1.52 5.96
N ALA A 99 2.67 -0.37 5.37
CA ALA A 99 1.94 0.20 4.24
C ALA A 99 1.91 -0.72 3.02
N VAL A 100 3.03 -1.40 2.71
CA VAL A 100 3.10 -2.41 1.64
C VAL A 100 2.17 -3.59 1.92
N GLN A 101 2.11 -4.07 3.17
CA GLN A 101 1.20 -5.15 3.57
C GLN A 101 -0.28 -4.70 3.53
N ALA A 102 -0.57 -3.47 3.94
CA ALA A 102 -1.90 -2.88 3.83
C ALA A 102 -2.34 -2.78 2.35
N ALA A 103 -1.44 -2.38 1.46
CA ALA A 103 -1.68 -2.34 0.02
C ALA A 103 -1.95 -3.74 -0.56
N TRP A 104 -1.25 -4.78 -0.10
CA TRP A 104 -1.53 -6.17 -0.49
C TRP A 104 -2.95 -6.58 -0.11
N ARG A 105 -3.37 -6.30 1.13
CA ARG A 105 -4.74 -6.60 1.59
C ARG A 105 -5.79 -5.82 0.81
N TRP A 106 -5.52 -4.56 0.51
CA TRP A 106 -6.39 -3.72 -0.31
C TRP A 106 -6.59 -4.32 -1.71
N LEU A 107 -5.50 -4.75 -2.36
CA LEU A 107 -5.58 -5.35 -3.70
C LEU A 107 -6.29 -6.72 -3.68
N ALA A 108 -6.13 -7.51 -2.62
CA ALA A 108 -6.92 -8.72 -2.45
C ALA A 108 -8.43 -8.41 -2.38
N CYS A 109 -8.81 -7.35 -1.66
CA CYS A 109 -10.20 -6.89 -1.62
C CYS A 109 -10.70 -6.39 -2.97
N TYR A 110 -9.84 -5.69 -3.72
CA TYR A 110 -10.12 -5.27 -5.08
C TYR A 110 -10.38 -6.45 -6.03
N GLU A 111 -9.56 -7.51 -5.96
CA GLU A 111 -9.77 -8.71 -6.78
C GLU A 111 -11.12 -9.37 -6.48
N VAL A 112 -11.52 -9.46 -5.22
CA VAL A 112 -12.85 -9.97 -4.84
C VAL A 112 -13.96 -9.06 -5.38
N TRP A 113 -13.87 -7.75 -5.14
CA TRP A 113 -14.86 -6.78 -5.60
C TRP A 113 -15.03 -6.80 -7.13
N MET A 114 -13.94 -6.98 -7.88
CA MET A 114 -13.98 -7.10 -9.34
C MET A 114 -14.81 -8.30 -9.82
N VAL A 115 -14.90 -9.36 -9.01
CA VAL A 115 -15.66 -10.57 -9.33
C VAL A 115 -17.08 -10.50 -8.78
N THR A 116 -17.25 -10.03 -7.54
CA THR A 116 -18.53 -10.09 -6.81
C THR A 116 -19.36 -8.81 -6.90
N GLY A 117 -18.74 -7.67 -7.23
CA GLY A 117 -19.34 -6.34 -7.12
C GLY A 117 -19.42 -5.80 -5.67
N GLU A 118 -19.08 -6.62 -4.67
CA GLU A 118 -19.15 -6.27 -3.26
C GLU A 118 -17.76 -6.21 -2.63
N TRP A 119 -17.47 -5.12 -1.90
CA TRP A 119 -16.22 -5.02 -1.16
C TRP A 119 -16.25 -5.99 0.04
N PRO A 120 -15.27 -6.91 0.15
CA PRO A 120 -15.34 -8.03 1.10
C PRO A 120 -15.03 -7.65 2.54
N LEU A 121 -14.57 -6.42 2.79
CA LEU A 121 -14.41 -5.88 4.12
C LEU A 121 -15.65 -5.04 4.45
N PRO A 122 -16.58 -5.55 5.29
CA PRO A 122 -17.81 -4.83 5.63
C PRO A 122 -17.53 -3.44 6.21
N GLU A 123 -16.34 -3.23 6.73
CA GLU A 123 -15.98 -2.05 7.52
C GLU A 123 -15.24 -1.00 6.70
N ALA A 124 -14.96 -1.35 5.44
CA ALA A 124 -14.63 -0.42 4.40
C ALA A 124 -15.88 -0.01 3.59
N ARG A 125 -17.07 -0.58 3.80
CA ARG A 125 -18.28 -0.10 3.12
C ARG A 125 -18.61 1.37 3.39
#